data_AF-W6S275-F1
#
_entry.id   AF-W6S275-F1
#
_cell.length_a   1.000
_cell.length_b   1.000
_cell.length_c   1.000
_cell.angle_alpha   90.00
_cell.angle_beta   90.00
_cell.angle_gamma   90.00
#
_symmetry.space_group_name_H-M   'P 1'
#
loop_
_entity.id
_entity.type
_entity.pdbx_description
1 polymer ?
#
loop_
_entity_poly.entity_id
_entity_poly.type
_entity_poly.pdbx_seq_one_letter_code
_entity_poly.pdbx_strand_id
1 'polypeptide(L)'
;MKILLYGLEKGHLIVEKYLKKNHKIVGYVDEFFKGKEYNEVDVYMKDSINDLKFDYIVIAIESVGERKKAYEDLLKLGIESNKIVNFFDIYMDCYSYRLDIPLKKIDRIMSNVNKPLDGIILGISHGLCGINPKYLQKNFCNLAIPSQDLYYNLKQLKHLIKNYKDKIEKLQYVVIDMFTYIYFNYDISLTKNAVLYYELSGYRDDESHNFAKNKNFDGTISEELAKIQARYEKEGIEKYSRKDVKEKKDIYNSLFDMDNVDVNEDFKRMGIYDRYVSDFSTRIERERIITDEEIEKLKSEYMPNSIAVNMFSETVKENIEIFNELLETIFELNKDMKVYLVLIPQYIEREIKVQKEDLEWKPKFYDILSKFREKYKFEILDFKDCEDISANREYYYDFGHLNYKGSMVFTELLNSYIY
;
A
#
# COMPACT_ATOMS: atom_id res chain seq x y z
N MET A 1 -21.65 -6.65 -32.09
CA MET A 1 -20.34 -6.90 -32.73
C MET A 1 -19.86 -8.29 -32.35
N LYS A 2 -19.07 -8.92 -33.21
CA LYS A 2 -18.42 -10.21 -33.00
C LYS A 2 -17.03 -9.98 -32.42
N ILE A 3 -16.77 -10.53 -31.25
CA ILE A 3 -15.58 -10.25 -30.47
C ILE A 3 -14.77 -11.54 -30.32
N LEU A 4 -13.47 -11.47 -30.60
CA LEU A 4 -12.51 -12.48 -30.14
C LEU A 4 -11.87 -12.01 -28.84
N LEU A 5 -11.75 -12.91 -27.86
CA LEU A 5 -11.04 -12.65 -26.61
C LEU A 5 -9.69 -13.35 -26.62
N TYR A 6 -8.60 -12.58 -26.51
CA TYR A 6 -7.24 -13.10 -26.48
C TYR A 6 -6.73 -13.17 -25.04
N GLY A 7 -6.44 -14.40 -24.59
CA GLY A 7 -6.02 -14.74 -23.23
C GLY A 7 -7.18 -15.24 -22.37
N LEU A 8 -7.05 -16.45 -21.80
CA LEU A 8 -8.00 -17.11 -20.91
C LEU A 8 -7.54 -17.12 -19.43
N GLU A 9 -6.53 -16.33 -19.09
CA GLU A 9 -6.18 -16.07 -17.69
C GLU A 9 -7.25 -15.23 -16.97
N LYS A 10 -7.09 -14.94 -15.67
CA LYS A 10 -8.10 -14.25 -14.85
C LYS A 10 -8.67 -12.95 -15.44
N GLY A 11 -7.93 -12.26 -16.30
CA GLY A 11 -8.35 -11.01 -16.94
C GLY A 11 -9.59 -11.15 -17.84
N HIS A 12 -9.81 -12.30 -18.50
CA HIS A 12 -10.97 -12.49 -19.38
C HIS A 12 -12.31 -12.38 -18.63
N LEU A 13 -12.35 -12.82 -17.37
CA LEU A 13 -13.54 -12.73 -16.53
C LEU A 13 -13.99 -11.28 -16.32
N ILE A 14 -13.03 -10.35 -16.26
CA ILE A 14 -13.30 -8.92 -16.11
C ILE A 14 -13.77 -8.32 -17.44
N VAL A 15 -13.13 -8.71 -18.55
CA VAL A 15 -13.56 -8.30 -19.90
C VAL A 15 -15.01 -8.75 -20.16
N GLU A 16 -15.34 -10.00 -19.85
CA GLU A 16 -16.69 -10.55 -20.00
C GLU A 16 -17.72 -9.85 -19.11
N LYS A 17 -17.35 -9.57 -17.84
CA LYS A 17 -18.20 -8.86 -16.88
C LYS A 17 -18.69 -7.52 -17.44
N TYR A 18 -17.83 -6.77 -18.13
CA TYR A 18 -18.15 -5.44 -18.64
C TYR A 18 -18.49 -5.40 -20.13
N LEU A 19 -18.34 -6.50 -20.87
CA LEU A 19 -18.72 -6.51 -22.29
C LEU A 19 -20.23 -6.27 -22.42
N LYS A 20 -20.62 -5.27 -23.23
CA LYS A 20 -22.04 -4.95 -23.44
C LYS A 20 -22.78 -6.16 -24.01
N LYS A 21 -23.97 -6.44 -23.46
CA LYS A 21 -24.78 -7.63 -23.76
C LYS A 21 -25.18 -7.79 -25.24
N ASN A 22 -25.16 -6.72 -26.02
CA ASN A 22 -25.43 -6.74 -27.46
C ASN A 22 -24.20 -7.15 -28.30
N HIS A 23 -23.10 -7.53 -27.67
CA HIS A 23 -21.92 -8.08 -28.31
C HIS A 23 -21.83 -9.58 -28.05
N LYS A 24 -21.25 -10.30 -29.00
CA LYS A 24 -21.12 -11.76 -28.95
C LYS A 24 -19.66 -12.13 -29.01
N ILE A 25 -19.20 -12.89 -28.02
CA ILE A 25 -17.91 -13.57 -28.07
C ILE A 25 -18.06 -14.72 -29.06
N VAL A 26 -17.23 -14.71 -30.11
CA VAL A 26 -17.26 -15.71 -31.19
C VAL A 26 -16.10 -16.69 -31.12
N GLY A 27 -15.18 -16.50 -30.18
CA GLY A 27 -14.03 -17.35 -29.98
C GLY A 27 -13.09 -16.79 -28.92
N TYR A 28 -12.38 -17.69 -28.26
CA TYR A 28 -11.22 -17.35 -27.45
C TYR A 28 -9.94 -17.69 -28.20
N VAL A 29 -8.86 -16.97 -27.91
CA VAL A 29 -7.52 -17.26 -28.42
C VAL A 29 -6.59 -17.42 -27.24
N ASP A 30 -6.01 -18.60 -27.07
CA ASP A 30 -5.08 -18.88 -25.98
C ASP A 30 -4.09 -19.99 -26.37
N GLU A 31 -2.79 -19.75 -26.18
CA GLU A 31 -1.73 -20.70 -26.56
C GLU A 31 -1.49 -21.80 -25.52
N PHE A 32 -2.00 -21.63 -24.29
CA PHE A 32 -1.74 -22.51 -23.16
C PHE A 32 -2.97 -23.33 -22.77
N PHE A 33 -4.15 -22.91 -23.20
CA PHE A 33 -5.39 -23.65 -23.00
C PHE A 33 -5.38 -24.97 -23.78
N LYS A 34 -5.62 -26.07 -23.07
CA LYS A 34 -5.57 -27.43 -23.63
C LYS A 34 -6.91 -27.93 -24.17
N GLY A 35 -8.01 -27.26 -23.82
CA GLY A 35 -9.35 -27.60 -24.30
C GLY A 35 -9.61 -27.04 -25.70
N LYS A 36 -10.65 -27.56 -26.36
CA LYS A 36 -11.13 -27.01 -27.64
C LYS A 36 -12.20 -25.93 -27.45
N GLU A 37 -12.84 -25.93 -26.29
CA GLU A 37 -13.95 -25.03 -25.96
C GLU A 37 -13.83 -24.56 -24.51
N TYR A 38 -14.28 -23.34 -24.26
CA TYR A 38 -14.45 -22.73 -22.95
C TYR A 38 -15.84 -22.11 -22.89
N ASN A 39 -16.67 -22.49 -21.92
CA ASN A 39 -18.07 -22.07 -21.81
C ASN A 39 -18.86 -22.19 -23.13
N GLU A 40 -18.76 -23.34 -23.80
CA GLU A 40 -19.45 -23.65 -25.08
C GLU A 40 -19.04 -22.75 -26.27
N VAL A 41 -17.90 -22.07 -26.16
CA VAL A 41 -17.30 -21.26 -27.23
C VAL A 41 -15.93 -21.81 -27.56
N ASP A 42 -15.62 -21.94 -28.84
CA ASP A 42 -14.36 -22.47 -29.32
C ASP A 42 -13.15 -21.66 -28.84
N VAL A 43 -12.05 -22.38 -28.56
CA VAL A 43 -10.73 -21.83 -28.27
C VAL A 43 -9.80 -22.15 -29.44
N TYR A 44 -9.19 -21.10 -29.97
CA TYR A 44 -8.36 -21.14 -31.16
C TYR A 44 -6.89 -20.87 -30.82
N MET A 45 -6.01 -21.48 -31.61
CA MET A 45 -4.60 -21.12 -31.63
C MET A 45 -4.42 -19.79 -32.38
N LYS A 46 -3.40 -19.02 -32.01
CA LYS A 46 -3.19 -17.67 -32.58
C LYS A 46 -3.05 -17.66 -34.11
N ASP A 47 -2.48 -18.70 -34.69
CA ASP A 47 -2.23 -18.76 -36.14
C ASP A 47 -3.53 -18.94 -36.94
N SER A 48 -4.61 -19.38 -36.29
CA SER A 48 -5.93 -19.56 -36.90
C SER A 48 -6.79 -18.30 -36.90
N ILE A 49 -6.33 -17.19 -36.30
CA ILE A 49 -7.15 -15.96 -36.15
C ILE A 49 -7.61 -15.41 -37.50
N ASN A 50 -6.76 -15.48 -38.53
CA ASN A 50 -7.06 -14.92 -39.86
C ASN A 50 -8.23 -15.62 -40.58
N ASP A 51 -8.57 -16.85 -40.17
CA ASP A 51 -9.69 -17.61 -40.72
C ASP A 51 -11.03 -17.27 -40.04
N LEU A 52 -10.99 -16.48 -38.95
CA LEU A 52 -12.15 -16.17 -38.13
C LEU A 52 -12.81 -14.85 -38.57
N LYS A 53 -14.14 -14.80 -38.47
CA LYS A 53 -14.92 -13.58 -38.74
C LYS A 53 -15.22 -12.84 -37.44
N PHE A 54 -14.54 -11.71 -37.23
CA PHE A 54 -14.71 -10.85 -36.07
C PHE A 54 -14.65 -9.36 -36.44
N ASP A 55 -15.25 -8.53 -35.60
CA ASP A 55 -15.19 -7.07 -35.71
C ASP A 55 -13.99 -6.53 -34.93
N TYR A 56 -13.78 -7.05 -33.71
CA TYR A 56 -12.68 -6.67 -32.81
C TYR A 56 -12.07 -7.89 -32.13
N ILE A 57 -10.77 -7.79 -31.84
CA ILE A 57 -10.07 -8.69 -30.93
C ILE A 57 -9.66 -7.92 -29.68
N VAL A 58 -10.08 -8.41 -28.51
CA VAL A 58 -9.79 -7.79 -27.22
C VAL A 58 -8.73 -8.60 -26.53
N ILE A 59 -7.58 -7.98 -26.22
CA ILE A 59 -6.54 -8.60 -25.41
C ILE A 59 -6.93 -8.46 -23.94
N ALA A 60 -7.22 -9.61 -23.31
CA ALA A 60 -7.63 -9.76 -21.92
C ALA A 60 -6.46 -10.13 -20.97
N ILE A 61 -5.23 -9.84 -21.39
CA ILE A 61 -4.00 -10.13 -20.64
C ILE A 61 -3.63 -8.91 -19.77
N GLU A 62 -3.54 -9.12 -18.46
CA GLU A 62 -3.17 -8.06 -17.52
C GLU A 62 -1.67 -7.76 -17.49
N SER A 63 -0.83 -8.79 -17.63
CA SER A 63 0.63 -8.64 -17.62
C SER A 63 1.08 -7.70 -18.74
N VAL A 64 1.75 -6.59 -18.38
CA VAL A 64 2.19 -5.56 -19.35
C VAL A 64 3.08 -6.15 -20.44
N GLY A 65 4.03 -7.02 -20.06
CA GLY A 65 4.96 -7.65 -20.99
C GLY A 65 4.27 -8.60 -21.95
N GLU A 66 3.40 -9.46 -21.45
CA GLU A 66 2.68 -10.45 -22.25
C GLU A 66 1.62 -9.80 -23.14
N ARG A 67 0.92 -8.78 -22.63
CA ARG A 67 -0.02 -7.98 -23.43
C ARG A 67 0.68 -7.29 -24.60
N LYS A 68 1.85 -6.67 -24.35
CA LYS A 68 2.64 -6.04 -25.41
C LYS A 68 3.05 -7.06 -26.47
N LYS A 69 3.52 -8.24 -26.04
CA LYS A 69 3.87 -9.34 -26.94
C LYS A 69 2.66 -9.80 -27.77
N ALA A 70 1.50 -10.02 -27.14
CA ALA A 70 0.28 -10.41 -27.83
C ALA A 70 -0.15 -9.36 -28.88
N TYR A 71 -0.08 -8.07 -28.53
CA TYR A 71 -0.34 -6.97 -29.46
C TYR A 71 0.59 -7.01 -30.67
N GLU A 72 1.90 -7.13 -30.45
CA GLU A 72 2.90 -7.22 -31.52
C GLU A 72 2.70 -8.46 -32.41
N ASP A 73 2.34 -9.60 -31.82
CA ASP A 73 2.09 -10.83 -32.55
C ASP A 73 0.83 -10.74 -33.43
N LEU A 74 -0.24 -10.09 -32.95
CA LEU A 74 -1.43 -9.81 -33.77
C LEU A 74 -1.12 -8.89 -34.96
N LEU A 75 -0.28 -7.87 -34.76
CA LEU A 75 0.17 -7.01 -35.87
C LEU A 75 0.98 -7.80 -36.91
N LYS A 76 1.87 -8.72 -36.48
CA LYS A 76 2.64 -9.58 -37.39
C LYS A 76 1.74 -10.55 -38.18
N LEU A 77 0.62 -10.96 -37.61
CA LEU A 77 -0.40 -11.77 -38.30
C LEU A 77 -1.23 -10.96 -39.30
N GLY A 78 -1.01 -9.64 -39.40
CA GLY A 78 -1.69 -8.76 -40.34
C GLY A 78 -3.02 -8.19 -39.81
N ILE A 79 -3.31 -8.33 -38.52
CA ILE A 79 -4.52 -7.76 -37.93
C ILE A 79 -4.36 -6.24 -37.85
N GLU A 80 -5.34 -5.50 -38.37
CA GLU A 80 -5.35 -4.05 -38.36
C GLU A 80 -5.38 -3.52 -36.91
N SER A 81 -4.53 -2.53 -36.61
CA SER A 81 -4.36 -2.01 -35.25
C SER A 81 -5.63 -1.41 -34.64
N ASN A 82 -6.54 -0.89 -35.47
CA ASN A 82 -7.84 -0.35 -35.07
C ASN A 82 -8.86 -1.45 -34.70
N LYS A 83 -8.60 -2.72 -35.02
CA LYS A 83 -9.41 -3.87 -34.58
C LYS A 83 -8.90 -4.50 -33.29
N ILE A 84 -7.71 -4.11 -32.83
CA ILE A 84 -7.09 -4.65 -31.62
C ILE A 84 -7.36 -3.72 -30.44
N VAL A 85 -8.01 -4.23 -29.40
CA VAL A 85 -8.35 -3.49 -28.19
C VAL A 85 -7.60 -4.06 -27.00
N ASN A 86 -6.64 -3.31 -26.47
CA ASN A 86 -5.97 -3.66 -25.22
C ASN A 86 -6.85 -3.25 -24.05
N PHE A 87 -7.63 -4.18 -23.50
CA PHE A 87 -8.60 -3.86 -22.45
C PHE A 87 -7.92 -3.21 -21.24
N PHE A 88 -6.86 -3.84 -20.72
CA PHE A 88 -6.18 -3.37 -19.51
C PHE A 88 -5.36 -2.09 -19.70
N ASP A 89 -5.00 -1.70 -20.93
CA ASP A 89 -4.37 -0.40 -21.15
C ASP A 89 -5.36 0.71 -20.81
N ILE A 90 -6.59 0.66 -21.34
CA ILE A 90 -7.62 1.70 -21.14
C ILE A 90 -8.30 1.55 -19.78
N TYR A 91 -8.58 0.32 -19.35
CA TYR A 91 -9.18 0.03 -18.05
C TYR A 91 -8.29 0.57 -16.91
N MET A 92 -6.99 0.27 -16.92
CA MET A 92 -6.11 0.82 -15.89
C MET A 92 -6.00 2.34 -16.03
N ASP A 93 -5.78 2.85 -17.23
CA ASP A 93 -5.66 4.29 -17.48
C ASP A 93 -6.89 5.13 -17.06
N CYS A 94 -8.11 4.58 -17.14
CA CYS A 94 -9.32 5.29 -16.75
C CYS A 94 -9.66 5.12 -15.27
N TYR A 95 -9.15 4.07 -14.62
CA TYR A 95 -9.61 3.69 -13.29
C TYR A 95 -8.49 3.71 -12.24
N SER A 96 -7.23 3.40 -12.57
CA SER A 96 -6.07 3.38 -11.64
C SER A 96 -5.80 4.69 -10.92
N TYR A 97 -6.33 5.81 -11.42
CA TYR A 97 -6.19 7.14 -10.83
C TYR A 97 -7.30 7.48 -9.84
N ARG A 98 -8.26 6.57 -9.61
CA ARG A 98 -9.28 6.78 -8.59
C ARG A 98 -8.67 6.51 -7.20
N LEU A 99 -8.85 7.45 -6.28
CA LEU A 99 -8.59 7.29 -4.84
C LEU A 99 -9.29 6.07 -4.25
N ASP A 100 -10.32 5.55 -4.92
CA ASP A 100 -10.98 4.28 -4.62
C ASP A 100 -10.10 3.04 -4.88
N ILE A 101 -8.94 3.21 -5.52
CA ILE A 101 -7.92 2.20 -5.81
C ILE A 101 -6.59 2.65 -5.20
N PRO A 102 -6.58 2.72 -3.87
CA PRO A 102 -5.97 1.58 -3.23
C PRO A 102 -6.89 1.07 -2.16
N LEU A 103 -7.19 -0.23 -2.23
CA LEU A 103 -7.57 -0.98 -1.04
C LEU A 103 -6.72 -0.52 0.13
N LYS A 104 -7.34 -0.36 1.30
CA LYS A 104 -6.62 -0.20 2.56
C LYS A 104 -5.46 -1.18 2.55
N LYS A 105 -4.26 -0.73 2.91
CA LYS A 105 -3.06 -1.57 2.84
C LYS A 105 -3.26 -2.94 3.47
N ILE A 106 -4.00 -2.97 4.58
CA ILE A 106 -4.41 -4.20 5.26
C ILE A 106 -5.17 -5.17 4.36
N ASP A 107 -6.15 -4.72 3.58
CA ASP A 107 -6.95 -5.58 2.70
C ASP A 107 -6.10 -6.14 1.56
N ARG A 108 -5.21 -5.31 1.00
CA ARG A 108 -4.23 -5.73 -0.01
C ARG A 108 -3.33 -6.84 0.54
N ILE A 109 -2.64 -6.57 1.64
CA ILE A 109 -1.72 -7.53 2.26
C ILE A 109 -2.47 -8.82 2.62
N MET A 110 -3.61 -8.69 3.31
CA MET A 110 -4.36 -9.85 3.75
C MET A 110 -4.85 -10.66 2.57
N SER A 111 -5.28 -10.06 1.46
CA SER A 111 -5.72 -10.81 0.27
C SER A 111 -4.66 -11.80 -0.28
N ASN A 112 -3.37 -11.54 -0.03
CA ASN A 112 -2.25 -12.36 -0.47
C ASN A 112 -1.67 -13.28 0.62
N VAL A 113 -2.15 -13.16 1.87
CA VAL A 113 -1.79 -14.07 2.96
C VAL A 113 -2.51 -15.41 2.75
N ASN A 114 -1.73 -16.43 2.42
CA ASN A 114 -2.20 -17.79 2.11
C ASN A 114 -2.02 -18.78 3.28
N LYS A 115 -1.37 -18.36 4.35
CA LYS A 115 -1.12 -19.17 5.56
C LYS A 115 -1.38 -18.29 6.79
N PRO A 116 -1.88 -18.86 7.90
CA PRO A 116 -2.02 -18.11 9.15
C PRO A 116 -0.71 -17.43 9.54
N LEU A 117 -0.81 -16.20 10.04
CA LEU A 117 0.30 -15.39 10.47
C LEU A 117 0.72 -15.76 11.89
N ASP A 118 2.03 -15.84 12.10
CA ASP A 118 2.63 -15.92 13.42
C ASP A 118 2.73 -14.52 14.04
N GLY A 119 2.97 -13.49 13.21
CA GLY A 119 3.14 -12.12 13.68
C GLY A 119 2.65 -11.03 12.73
N ILE A 120 2.42 -9.84 13.29
CA ILE A 120 2.13 -8.62 12.54
C ILE A 120 3.02 -7.47 13.00
N ILE A 121 3.33 -6.56 12.08
CA ILE A 121 4.01 -5.30 12.39
C ILE A 121 3.01 -4.15 12.16
N LEU A 122 2.81 -3.34 13.19
CA LEU A 122 2.07 -2.08 13.17
C LEU A 122 3.06 -0.92 13.29
N GLY A 123 2.65 0.29 12.94
CA GLY A 123 3.44 1.51 13.13
C GLY A 123 3.46 2.43 11.92
N ILE A 124 4.52 3.22 11.81
CA ILE A 124 4.66 4.35 10.88
C ILE A 124 5.63 4.01 9.72
N SER A 125 6.02 5.01 8.92
CA SER A 125 6.96 4.87 7.79
C SER A 125 8.30 4.23 8.19
N HIS A 126 8.73 4.36 9.44
CA HIS A 126 9.96 3.77 9.94
C HIS A 126 9.85 2.23 9.99
N GLY A 127 8.76 1.70 10.55
CA GLY A 127 8.47 0.28 10.57
C GLY A 127 8.20 -0.26 9.18
N LEU A 128 7.53 0.52 8.33
CA LEU A 128 7.29 0.20 6.92
C LEU A 128 8.60 -0.03 6.14
N CYS A 129 9.53 0.92 6.24
CA CYS A 129 10.80 0.86 5.52
C CYS A 129 11.83 -0.04 6.21
N GLY A 130 11.85 -0.04 7.54
CA GLY A 130 12.90 -0.64 8.36
C GLY A 130 12.69 -2.10 8.71
N ILE A 131 11.45 -2.58 8.85
CA ILE A 131 11.19 -3.99 9.22
C ILE A 131 10.70 -4.75 7.99
N ASN A 132 11.48 -5.74 7.57
CA ASN A 132 11.22 -6.53 6.39
C ASN A 132 10.86 -7.97 6.77
N PRO A 133 9.56 -8.34 6.74
CA PRO A 133 9.09 -9.65 7.22
C PRO A 133 9.79 -10.86 6.60
N LYS A 134 10.36 -10.72 5.39
CA LYS A 134 11.11 -11.78 4.71
C LYS A 134 12.32 -12.27 5.52
N TYR A 135 12.89 -11.41 6.36
CA TYR A 135 14.09 -11.72 7.17
C TYR A 135 13.76 -12.05 8.62
N LEU A 136 12.47 -12.14 8.98
CA LEU A 136 12.05 -12.68 10.28
C LEU A 136 11.93 -14.20 10.22
N GLN A 137 12.20 -14.88 11.33
CA GLN A 137 12.20 -16.35 11.39
C GLN A 137 10.80 -16.97 11.19
N LYS A 138 9.73 -16.23 11.47
CA LYS A 138 8.34 -16.70 11.42
C LYS A 138 7.53 -15.94 10.36
N ASN A 139 6.31 -16.41 10.08
CA ASN A 139 5.44 -15.81 9.07
C ASN A 139 4.82 -14.50 9.56
N PHE A 140 5.42 -13.38 9.16
CA PHE A 140 4.97 -12.04 9.51
C PHE A 140 4.41 -11.29 8.31
N CYS A 141 3.55 -10.31 8.56
CA CYS A 141 3.23 -9.26 7.58
C CYS A 141 3.43 -7.86 8.16
N ASN A 142 3.81 -6.91 7.32
CA ASN A 142 4.03 -5.52 7.71
C ASN A 142 2.85 -4.62 7.33
N LEU A 143 2.07 -4.21 8.33
CA LEU A 143 0.88 -3.37 8.19
C LEU A 143 1.16 -1.88 8.52
N ALA A 144 2.42 -1.51 8.74
CA ALA A 144 2.79 -0.11 8.99
C ALA A 144 2.51 0.77 7.75
N ILE A 145 2.04 2.00 7.99
CA ILE A 145 1.64 2.97 6.95
C ILE A 145 2.38 4.29 7.18
N PRO A 146 2.79 5.03 6.13
CA PRO A 146 3.43 6.33 6.31
C PRO A 146 2.58 7.29 7.13
N SER A 147 3.21 8.05 8.03
CA SER A 147 2.54 9.01 8.91
C SER A 147 1.48 8.43 9.86
N GLN A 148 1.36 7.11 10.00
CA GLN A 148 0.37 6.50 10.89
C GLN A 148 0.65 6.76 12.37
N ASP A 149 -0.38 7.13 13.12
CA ASP A 149 -0.35 7.29 14.58
C ASP A 149 -0.96 6.09 15.32
N LEU A 150 -1.02 6.19 16.65
CA LEU A 150 -1.56 5.14 17.53
C LEU A 150 -3.05 4.88 17.29
N TYR A 151 -3.85 5.91 16.99
CA TYR A 151 -5.27 5.76 16.68
C TYR A 151 -5.45 4.84 15.49
N TYR A 152 -4.70 5.09 14.42
CA TYR A 152 -4.83 4.31 13.20
C TYR A 152 -4.17 2.93 13.28
N ASN A 153 -3.15 2.73 14.13
CA ASN A 153 -2.71 1.38 14.51
C ASN A 153 -3.86 0.56 15.11
N LEU A 154 -4.63 1.14 16.05
CA LEU A 154 -5.79 0.50 16.66
C LEU A 154 -6.89 0.19 15.64
N LYS A 155 -7.21 1.13 14.75
CA LYS A 155 -8.23 0.92 13.70
C LYS A 155 -7.84 -0.19 12.74
N GLN A 156 -6.57 -0.24 12.32
CA GLN A 156 -6.07 -1.34 11.51
C GLN A 156 -6.18 -2.68 12.23
N LEU A 157 -5.79 -2.77 13.50
CA LEU A 157 -5.92 -4.00 14.27
C LEU A 157 -7.38 -4.45 14.38
N LYS A 158 -8.32 -3.56 14.70
CA LYS A 158 -9.74 -3.89 14.76
C LYS A 158 -10.30 -4.35 13.42
N HIS A 159 -9.87 -3.72 12.31
CA HIS A 159 -10.24 -4.15 10.96
C HIS A 159 -9.72 -5.55 10.64
N LEU A 160 -8.49 -5.86 11.06
CA LEU A 160 -7.88 -7.17 10.90
C LEU A 160 -8.70 -8.25 11.60
N ILE A 161 -9.05 -8.00 12.86
CA ILE A 161 -9.83 -8.93 13.70
C ILE A 161 -11.22 -9.16 13.10
N LYS A 162 -11.87 -8.10 12.64
CA LYS A 162 -13.22 -8.17 12.10
C LYS A 162 -13.29 -8.94 10.78
N ASN A 163 -12.34 -8.70 9.88
CA ASN A 163 -12.46 -9.14 8.48
C ASN A 163 -11.54 -10.31 8.10
N TYR A 164 -10.50 -10.59 8.89
CA TYR A 164 -9.46 -11.58 8.57
C TYR A 164 -9.07 -12.44 9.76
N LYS A 165 -10.04 -12.75 10.63
CA LYS A 165 -9.81 -13.53 11.87
C LYS A 165 -9.12 -14.87 11.61
N ASP A 166 -9.47 -15.55 10.52
CA ASP A 166 -8.88 -16.80 10.06
C ASP A 166 -7.37 -16.68 9.81
N LYS A 167 -6.91 -15.51 9.34
CA LYS A 167 -5.50 -15.26 9.01
C LYS A 167 -4.65 -14.97 10.23
N ILE A 168 -5.26 -14.57 11.35
CA ILE A 168 -4.57 -14.20 12.58
C ILE A 168 -4.89 -15.14 13.75
N GLU A 169 -5.54 -16.28 13.50
CA GLU A 169 -5.94 -17.22 14.56
C GLU A 169 -4.74 -17.80 15.35
N LYS A 170 -3.53 -17.77 14.77
CA LYS A 170 -2.28 -18.27 15.36
C LYS A 170 -1.32 -17.15 15.77
N LEU A 171 -1.79 -15.92 15.85
CA LEU A 171 -0.95 -14.77 16.12
C LEU A 171 -0.30 -14.89 17.51
N GLN A 172 1.03 -14.82 17.53
CA GLN A 172 1.88 -14.92 18.72
C GLN A 172 2.71 -13.67 18.95
N TYR A 173 2.93 -12.88 17.91
CA TYR A 173 3.83 -11.73 17.94
C TYR A 173 3.15 -10.46 17.41
N VAL A 174 3.29 -9.36 18.12
CA VAL A 174 2.97 -8.03 17.63
C VAL A 174 4.18 -7.13 17.80
N VAL A 175 4.66 -6.57 16.70
CA VAL A 175 5.70 -5.55 16.70
C VAL A 175 5.04 -4.20 16.41
N ILE A 176 5.29 -3.19 17.23
CA ILE A 176 4.77 -1.83 17.04
C ILE A 176 5.97 -0.91 16.90
N ASP A 177 6.16 -0.35 15.70
CA ASP A 177 7.09 0.76 15.51
C ASP A 177 6.53 2.01 16.20
N MET A 178 7.29 2.51 17.17
CA MET A 178 6.95 3.63 18.02
C MET A 178 7.51 4.95 17.51
N PHE A 179 7.95 5.04 16.25
CA PHE A 179 8.46 6.24 15.60
C PHE A 179 9.68 6.89 16.29
N THR A 180 9.44 7.70 17.33
CA THR A 180 10.42 8.30 18.23
C THR A 180 9.79 8.50 19.61
N TYR A 181 10.51 9.08 20.56
CA TYR A 181 9.98 9.38 21.89
C TYR A 181 8.77 10.36 21.90
N ILE A 182 8.45 10.99 20.75
CA ILE A 182 7.32 11.92 20.62
C ILE A 182 6.01 11.26 20.19
N TYR A 183 5.95 9.94 20.00
CA TYR A 183 4.81 9.30 19.31
C TYR A 183 3.47 9.47 20.04
N PHE A 184 3.46 9.51 21.37
CA PHE A 184 2.26 9.86 22.14
C PHE A 184 1.77 11.30 21.90
N ASN A 185 2.64 12.19 21.42
CA ASN A 185 2.33 13.58 21.08
C ASN A 185 1.90 13.76 19.61
N TYR A 186 1.75 12.67 18.87
CA TYR A 186 1.49 12.70 17.43
C TYR A 186 0.06 12.28 17.10
N ASP A 187 -0.63 13.10 16.30
CA ASP A 187 -1.96 12.84 15.74
C ASP A 187 -1.92 13.23 14.27
N ILE A 188 -1.99 12.25 13.37
CA ILE A 188 -1.90 12.50 11.92
C ILE A 188 -3.06 13.34 11.43
N SER A 189 -4.24 13.16 12.01
CA SER A 189 -5.47 13.85 11.60
C SER A 189 -5.42 15.36 11.86
N LEU A 190 -4.52 15.82 12.75
CA LEU A 190 -4.27 17.24 13.04
C LEU A 190 -3.11 17.85 12.24
N THR A 191 -2.37 17.05 11.46
CA THR A 191 -1.22 17.55 10.70
C THR A 191 -1.56 17.91 9.26
N LYS A 192 -0.67 18.65 8.59
CA LYS A 192 -0.74 18.90 7.14
C LYS A 192 -0.60 17.63 6.29
N ASN A 193 -0.13 16.51 6.87
CA ASN A 193 0.02 15.24 6.17
C ASN A 193 -1.23 14.35 6.31
N ALA A 194 -2.30 14.82 6.99
CA ALA A 194 -3.52 14.04 7.19
C ALA A 194 -4.06 13.49 5.86
N VAL A 195 -4.27 14.37 4.88
CA VAL A 195 -4.79 13.98 3.56
C VAL A 195 -3.86 13.00 2.85
N LEU A 196 -2.54 13.21 2.92
CA LEU A 196 -1.54 12.31 2.34
C LEU A 196 -1.60 10.90 2.99
N TYR A 197 -1.82 10.81 4.30
CA TYR A 197 -1.98 9.52 4.98
C TYR A 197 -3.16 8.72 4.40
N TYR A 198 -4.31 9.36 4.21
CA TYR A 198 -5.47 8.68 3.61
C TYR A 198 -5.22 8.34 2.14
N GLU A 199 -4.61 9.24 1.38
CA GLU A 199 -4.19 9.00 -0.02
C GLU A 199 -3.30 7.76 -0.14
N LEU A 200 -2.33 7.58 0.77
CA LEU A 200 -1.40 6.46 0.83
C LEU A 200 -1.95 5.19 1.51
N SER A 201 -3.24 4.89 1.28
CA SER A 201 -3.93 3.68 1.80
C SER A 201 -4.18 3.64 3.31
N GLY A 202 -4.17 4.80 3.99
CA GLY A 202 -4.58 4.93 5.39
C GLY A 202 -6.03 4.47 5.63
N TYR A 203 -6.39 4.20 6.88
CA TYR A 203 -7.74 3.78 7.26
C TYR A 203 -8.75 4.93 7.12
N ARG A 204 -9.80 4.76 6.30
CA ARG A 204 -10.77 5.82 5.91
C ARG A 204 -12.20 5.64 6.46
N ASP A 205 -12.56 4.46 6.97
CA ASP A 205 -13.95 4.15 7.36
C ASP A 205 -14.42 4.83 8.64
N ASP A 206 -13.48 5.36 9.43
CA ASP A 206 -13.82 6.24 10.53
C ASP A 206 -13.69 7.66 9.99
N GLU A 207 -14.80 8.40 9.95
CA GLU A 207 -14.84 9.75 9.40
C GLU A 207 -14.09 10.70 10.31
N SER A 208 -12.76 10.67 10.15
CA SER A 208 -11.83 11.76 10.32
C SER A 208 -11.24 11.99 11.71
N HIS A 209 -11.47 11.16 12.73
CA HIS A 209 -10.84 11.29 14.07
C HIS A 209 -10.87 12.74 14.59
N ASN A 210 -9.74 13.46 14.65
CA ASN A 210 -9.68 14.89 15.04
C ASN A 210 -9.58 15.87 13.84
N PHE A 211 -9.72 15.43 12.60
CA PHE A 211 -9.55 16.22 11.38
C PHE A 211 -10.43 17.47 11.32
N ALA A 212 -11.64 17.43 11.89
CA ALA A 212 -12.49 18.62 11.98
C ALA A 212 -11.84 19.79 12.76
N LYS A 213 -10.81 19.52 13.56
CA LYS A 213 -10.00 20.51 14.29
C LYS A 213 -8.70 20.86 13.55
N ASN A 214 -8.43 20.26 12.39
CA ASN A 214 -7.20 20.47 11.63
C ASN A 214 -7.22 21.85 10.96
N LYS A 215 -6.24 22.70 11.30
CA LYS A 215 -6.14 24.08 10.81
C LYS A 215 -5.52 24.21 9.41
N ASN A 216 -5.07 23.11 8.82
CA ASN A 216 -4.41 23.11 7.52
C ASN A 216 -5.40 22.91 6.35
N PHE A 217 -6.65 22.57 6.64
CA PHE A 217 -7.65 22.22 5.63
C PHE A 217 -8.99 22.91 5.94
N ASP A 218 -9.67 23.35 4.89
CA ASP A 218 -11.01 23.91 4.97
C ASP A 218 -12.01 22.84 4.50
N GLY A 219 -12.67 22.19 5.46
CA GLY A 219 -13.71 21.19 5.19
C GLY A 219 -13.46 19.83 5.84
N THR A 220 -14.13 18.81 5.30
CA THR A 220 -14.05 17.42 5.73
C THR A 220 -12.95 16.68 4.98
N ILE A 221 -12.50 15.55 5.52
CA ILE A 221 -11.55 14.69 4.81
C ILE A 221 -12.13 14.20 3.47
N SER A 222 -13.43 13.91 3.42
CA SER A 222 -14.12 13.46 2.21
C SER A 222 -14.06 14.52 1.10
N GLU A 223 -14.19 15.80 1.45
CA GLU A 223 -14.03 16.91 0.49
C GLU A 223 -12.58 17.05 0.01
N GLU A 224 -11.59 16.94 0.89
CA GLU A 224 -10.17 16.99 0.49
C GLU A 224 -9.78 15.81 -0.42
N LEU A 225 -10.27 14.61 -0.12
CA LEU A 225 -10.09 13.46 -1.00
C LEU A 225 -10.81 13.67 -2.34
N ALA A 226 -12.03 14.22 -2.35
CA ALA A 226 -12.71 14.54 -3.61
C ALA A 226 -11.92 15.55 -4.47
N LYS A 227 -11.23 16.52 -3.86
CA LYS A 227 -10.34 17.46 -4.58
C LYS A 227 -9.17 16.74 -5.24
N ILE A 228 -8.54 15.79 -4.53
CA ILE A 228 -7.45 14.98 -5.08
C ILE A 228 -7.96 14.09 -6.22
N GLN A 229 -9.13 13.47 -6.05
CA GLN A 229 -9.78 12.67 -7.07
C GLN A 229 -10.01 13.46 -8.36
N ALA A 230 -10.55 14.68 -8.24
CA ALA A 230 -10.79 15.56 -9.38
C ALA A 230 -9.48 15.96 -10.09
N ARG A 231 -8.38 16.17 -9.35
CA ARG A 231 -7.05 16.44 -9.94
C ARG A 231 -6.57 15.25 -10.76
N TYR A 232 -6.66 14.05 -10.21
CA TYR A 232 -6.30 12.82 -10.90
C TYR A 232 -7.13 12.58 -12.18
N GLU A 233 -8.42 12.84 -12.11
CA GLU A 233 -9.31 12.77 -13.30
C GLU A 233 -8.90 13.77 -14.37
N LYS A 234 -8.55 15.01 -13.98
CA LYS A 234 -8.10 16.04 -14.91
C LYS A 234 -6.78 15.67 -15.60
N GLU A 235 -5.79 15.19 -14.84
CA GLU A 235 -4.51 14.72 -15.39
C GLU A 235 -4.71 13.57 -16.38
N GLY A 236 -5.65 12.66 -16.06
CA GLY A 236 -6.14 11.66 -17.01
C GLY A 236 -6.68 12.31 -18.29
N ILE A 237 -7.66 13.21 -18.19
CA ILE A 237 -8.29 13.87 -19.35
C ILE A 237 -7.25 14.53 -20.27
N GLU A 238 -6.24 15.22 -19.72
CA GLU A 238 -5.17 15.85 -20.50
C GLU A 238 -4.36 14.82 -21.30
N LYS A 239 -4.03 13.66 -20.70
CA LYS A 239 -3.42 12.51 -21.40
C LYS A 239 -4.30 11.97 -22.54
N TYR A 240 -5.62 11.91 -22.35
CA TYR A 240 -6.60 11.38 -23.33
C TYR A 240 -7.03 12.38 -24.41
N SER A 241 -6.60 13.64 -24.36
CA SER A 241 -6.89 14.65 -25.40
C SER A 241 -6.13 14.42 -26.72
N ARG A 242 -5.14 13.50 -26.72
CA ARG A 242 -4.40 13.07 -27.92
C ARG A 242 -5.31 12.25 -28.85
N LYS A 243 -5.29 12.56 -30.15
CA LYS A 243 -6.24 12.03 -31.15
C LYS A 243 -6.26 10.49 -31.21
N ASP A 244 -5.08 9.87 -31.19
CA ASP A 244 -4.87 8.42 -31.22
C ASP A 244 -5.44 7.70 -30.00
N VAL A 245 -5.42 8.37 -28.85
CA VAL A 245 -5.95 7.85 -27.60
C VAL A 245 -7.49 7.97 -27.55
N LYS A 246 -8.03 9.06 -28.09
CA LYS A 246 -9.47 9.30 -28.17
C LYS A 246 -10.19 8.23 -29.02
N GLU A 247 -9.68 7.92 -30.21
CA GLU A 247 -10.27 6.90 -31.09
C GLU A 247 -10.32 5.51 -30.42
N LYS A 248 -9.26 5.13 -29.70
CA LYS A 248 -9.22 3.89 -28.92
C LYS A 248 -10.24 3.88 -27.78
N LYS A 249 -10.45 5.00 -27.10
CA LYS A 249 -11.44 5.13 -26.04
C LYS A 249 -12.87 5.07 -26.58
N ASP A 250 -13.14 5.64 -27.75
CA ASP A 250 -14.46 5.56 -28.39
C ASP A 250 -14.79 4.11 -28.75
N ILE A 251 -13.83 3.36 -29.31
CA ILE A 251 -13.98 1.91 -29.54
C ILE A 251 -14.21 1.18 -28.22
N TYR A 252 -13.42 1.46 -27.18
CA TYR A 252 -13.55 0.84 -25.86
C TYR A 252 -14.93 1.10 -25.25
N ASN A 253 -15.40 2.35 -25.23
CA ASN A 253 -16.72 2.72 -24.74
C ASN A 253 -17.85 2.13 -25.59
N SER A 254 -17.61 1.87 -26.87
CA SER A 254 -18.59 1.16 -27.72
C SER A 254 -18.75 -0.30 -27.31
N LEU A 255 -17.69 -0.93 -26.79
CA LEU A 255 -17.62 -2.34 -26.43
C LEU A 255 -18.04 -2.64 -24.97
N PHE A 256 -17.66 -1.78 -24.03
CA PHE A 256 -17.77 -2.06 -22.60
C PHE A 256 -18.75 -1.12 -21.88
N ASP A 257 -19.51 -1.66 -20.93
CA ASP A 257 -20.32 -0.92 -19.97
C ASP A 257 -19.46 -0.58 -18.75
N MET A 258 -19.13 0.70 -18.66
CA MET A 258 -18.13 1.21 -17.74
C MET A 258 -18.73 2.12 -16.65
N ASP A 259 -20.06 2.21 -16.60
CA ASP A 259 -20.79 3.10 -15.70
C ASP A 259 -20.81 2.57 -14.25
N ASN A 260 -20.67 1.25 -14.07
CA ASN A 260 -20.76 0.58 -12.76
C ASN A 260 -19.55 -0.32 -12.49
N VAL A 261 -18.34 0.16 -12.78
CA VAL A 261 -17.10 -0.59 -12.57
C VAL A 261 -16.76 -0.66 -11.09
N ASP A 262 -16.62 -1.87 -10.57
CA ASP A 262 -16.10 -2.14 -9.23
C ASP A 262 -14.65 -2.61 -9.33
N VAL A 263 -13.75 -1.62 -9.39
CA VAL A 263 -12.32 -1.88 -9.59
C VAL A 263 -11.71 -2.62 -8.40
N ASN A 264 -12.27 -2.43 -7.20
CA ASN A 264 -11.84 -3.16 -6.03
C ASN A 264 -12.15 -4.64 -6.20
N GLU A 265 -13.38 -5.02 -6.52
CA GLU A 265 -13.72 -6.41 -6.76
C GLU A 265 -12.88 -7.03 -7.90
N ASP A 266 -12.67 -6.29 -8.98
CA ASP A 266 -11.89 -6.76 -10.12
C ASP A 266 -10.41 -7.00 -9.73
N PHE A 267 -9.83 -6.03 -9.01
CA PHE A 267 -8.66 -6.12 -8.12
C PHE A 267 -8.49 -7.50 -7.48
N LYS A 268 -9.50 -7.83 -6.67
CA LYS A 268 -9.53 -9.03 -5.84
C LYS A 268 -9.54 -10.29 -6.68
N ARG A 269 -10.41 -10.33 -7.69
CA ARG A 269 -10.61 -11.49 -8.56
C ARG A 269 -9.33 -11.81 -9.32
N MET A 270 -8.65 -10.78 -9.81
CA MET A 270 -7.39 -10.92 -10.54
C MET A 270 -6.22 -11.27 -9.61
N GLY A 271 -6.25 -10.85 -8.35
CA GLY A 271 -5.15 -11.06 -7.39
C GLY A 271 -3.93 -10.21 -7.73
N ILE A 272 -4.16 -8.98 -8.18
CA ILE A 272 -3.12 -8.05 -8.67
C ILE A 272 -2.96 -6.81 -7.77
N TYR A 273 -3.60 -6.78 -6.59
CA TYR A 273 -3.55 -5.60 -5.72
C TYR A 273 -2.13 -5.10 -5.40
N ASP A 274 -1.18 -6.01 -5.28
CA ASP A 274 0.24 -5.69 -4.99
C ASP A 274 0.96 -5.00 -6.16
N ARG A 275 0.39 -5.03 -7.37
CA ARG A 275 1.04 -4.52 -8.59
C ARG A 275 0.66 -3.08 -8.92
N TYR A 276 -0.48 -2.63 -8.43
CA TYR A 276 -1.09 -1.35 -8.83
C TYR A 276 -1.13 -0.32 -7.72
N VAL A 277 -0.71 -0.68 -6.51
CA VAL A 277 -0.56 0.27 -5.40
C VAL A 277 0.92 0.43 -5.09
N SER A 278 1.40 1.67 -5.21
CA SER A 278 2.72 2.05 -4.70
C SER A 278 2.66 2.09 -3.18
N ASP A 279 3.11 1.04 -2.50
CA ASP A 279 3.58 1.20 -1.13
C ASP A 279 4.71 2.24 -1.12
N PHE A 280 4.67 3.15 -0.17
CA PHE A 280 5.80 4.04 0.11
C PHE A 280 6.99 3.19 0.60
N SER A 281 8.17 3.16 -0.02
CA SER A 281 8.61 3.55 -1.37
C SER A 281 8.84 2.30 -2.24
N THR A 282 8.90 2.46 -3.57
CA THR A 282 9.15 1.36 -4.50
C THR A 282 10.49 0.67 -4.21
N ARG A 283 10.64 -0.59 -4.62
CA ARG A 283 11.91 -1.33 -4.42
C ARG A 283 13.11 -0.57 -4.98
N ILE A 284 12.97 0.06 -6.14
CA ILE A 284 14.03 0.85 -6.79
C ILE A 284 14.38 2.07 -5.94
N GLU A 285 13.39 2.79 -5.43
CA GLU A 285 13.63 3.92 -4.52
C GLU A 285 14.30 3.47 -3.23
N ARG A 286 14.00 2.26 -2.74
CA ARG A 286 14.68 1.68 -1.57
C ARG A 286 16.08 1.13 -1.85
N GLU A 287 16.57 1.14 -3.08
CA GLU A 287 17.99 0.83 -3.36
C GLU A 287 18.88 2.07 -3.30
N ARG A 288 18.27 3.26 -3.20
CA ARG A 288 18.97 4.53 -3.06
C ARG A 288 19.74 4.62 -1.73
N ILE A 289 20.83 5.37 -1.77
CA ILE A 289 21.62 5.78 -0.60
C ILE A 289 21.54 7.31 -0.47
N ILE A 290 21.45 7.83 0.75
CA ILE A 290 21.47 9.27 1.04
C ILE A 290 22.75 9.93 0.49
N THR A 291 22.61 11.10 -0.13
CA THR A 291 23.73 11.82 -0.77
C THR A 291 24.49 12.71 0.21
N ASP A 292 25.72 13.09 -0.13
CA ASP A 292 26.49 14.04 0.67
C ASP A 292 25.81 15.42 0.71
N GLU A 293 25.17 15.84 -0.40
CA GLU A 293 24.38 17.07 -0.46
C GLU A 293 23.22 17.04 0.55
N GLU A 294 22.50 15.92 0.66
CA GLU A 294 21.42 15.77 1.64
C GLU A 294 21.92 15.78 3.08
N ILE A 295 23.09 15.19 3.34
CA ILE A 295 23.72 15.21 4.66
C ILE A 295 24.13 16.63 5.03
N GLU A 296 24.78 17.36 4.13
CA GLU A 296 25.18 18.75 4.38
C GLU A 296 23.96 19.66 4.57
N LYS A 297 22.89 19.46 3.78
CA LYS A 297 21.61 20.14 3.98
C LYS A 297 21.00 19.84 5.35
N LEU A 298 21.03 18.59 5.80
CA LEU A 298 20.56 18.22 7.14
C LEU A 298 21.39 18.93 8.22
N LYS A 299 22.71 19.01 8.06
CA LYS A 299 23.59 19.70 9.02
C LYS A 299 23.35 21.20 9.08
N SER A 300 23.08 21.85 7.95
CA SER A 300 22.92 23.31 7.88
C SER A 300 21.49 23.79 8.15
N GLU A 301 20.48 23.07 7.68
CA GLU A 301 19.09 23.57 7.57
C GLU A 301 18.09 22.85 8.47
N TYR A 302 18.43 21.70 9.07
CA TYR A 302 17.43 20.92 9.80
C TYR A 302 16.90 21.67 11.02
N MET A 303 15.57 21.85 11.03
CA MET A 303 14.81 22.34 12.18
C MET A 303 13.85 21.26 12.64
N PRO A 304 13.81 20.93 13.95
CA PRO A 304 12.80 20.06 14.51
C PRO A 304 11.39 20.57 14.18
N ASN A 305 10.48 19.65 13.87
CA ASN A 305 9.12 20.01 13.52
C ASN A 305 8.31 20.45 14.76
N SER A 306 7.13 21.02 14.54
CA SER A 306 6.27 21.53 15.62
C SER A 306 5.89 20.47 16.67
N ILE A 307 5.82 19.19 16.29
CA ILE A 307 5.49 18.07 17.17
C ILE A 307 6.66 17.70 18.08
N ALA A 308 7.89 17.89 17.59
CA ALA A 308 9.09 17.68 18.39
C ALA A 308 9.32 18.81 19.42
N VAL A 309 8.92 20.05 19.09
CA VAL A 309 9.21 21.22 19.95
C VAL A 309 8.04 21.65 20.86
N ASN A 310 6.80 21.23 20.58
CA ASN A 310 5.64 21.60 21.39
C ASN A 310 4.96 20.36 21.98
N MET A 311 4.42 20.49 23.19
CA MET A 311 3.59 19.47 23.83
C MET A 311 2.10 19.76 23.60
N PHE A 312 1.39 18.81 23.01
CA PHE A 312 -0.05 18.83 22.79
C PHE A 312 -0.72 17.93 23.83
N SER A 313 -1.04 18.49 25.00
CA SER A 313 -1.53 17.72 26.17
C SER A 313 -2.76 16.87 25.89
N GLU A 314 -3.72 17.40 25.10
CA GLU A 314 -4.93 16.66 24.74
C GLU A 314 -4.61 15.46 23.85
N THR A 315 -3.71 15.61 22.87
CA THR A 315 -3.22 14.51 22.03
C THR A 315 -2.51 13.45 22.86
N VAL A 316 -1.65 13.86 23.81
CA VAL A 316 -0.95 12.92 24.70
C VAL A 316 -1.95 12.14 25.54
N LYS A 317 -2.94 12.81 26.14
CA LYS A 317 -3.97 12.16 26.94
C LYS A 317 -4.77 11.14 26.13
N GLU A 318 -5.25 11.56 24.95
CA GLU A 318 -6.01 10.69 24.05
C GLU A 318 -5.17 9.48 23.59
N ASN A 319 -3.92 9.69 23.20
CA ASN A 319 -3.03 8.62 22.75
C ASN A 319 -2.67 7.62 23.86
N ILE A 320 -2.66 8.04 25.14
CA ILE A 320 -2.53 7.11 26.27
C ILE A 320 -3.76 6.20 26.35
N GLU A 321 -4.97 6.74 26.18
CA GLU A 321 -6.22 5.97 26.19
C GLU A 321 -6.28 5.01 24.99
N ILE A 322 -5.93 5.49 23.80
CA ILE A 322 -5.84 4.67 22.58
C ILE A 322 -4.81 3.55 22.74
N PHE A 323 -3.64 3.84 23.31
CA PHE A 323 -2.60 2.84 23.50
C PHE A 323 -3.03 1.76 24.51
N ASN A 324 -3.76 2.14 25.56
CA ASN A 324 -4.38 1.18 26.46
C ASN A 324 -5.32 0.24 25.69
N GLU A 325 -6.21 0.79 24.87
CA GLU A 325 -7.17 0.03 24.09
C GLU A 325 -6.49 -0.85 23.03
N LEU A 326 -5.39 -0.38 22.43
CA LEU A 326 -4.55 -1.15 21.53
C LEU A 326 -3.96 -2.37 22.23
N LEU A 327 -3.34 -2.20 23.39
CA LEU A 327 -2.81 -3.31 24.17
C LEU A 327 -3.93 -4.26 24.63
N GLU A 328 -5.04 -3.73 25.14
CA GLU A 328 -6.20 -4.53 25.54
C GLU A 328 -6.69 -5.40 24.38
N THR A 329 -6.89 -4.81 23.20
CA THR A 329 -7.30 -5.52 21.99
C THR A 329 -6.29 -6.62 21.60
N ILE A 330 -4.98 -6.35 21.73
CA ILE A 330 -3.94 -7.34 21.45
C ILE A 330 -4.01 -8.53 22.43
N PHE A 331 -4.12 -8.27 23.73
CA PHE A 331 -4.14 -9.32 24.76
C PHE A 331 -5.47 -10.07 24.86
N GLU A 332 -6.57 -9.47 24.39
CA GLU A 332 -7.85 -10.16 24.19
C GLU A 332 -7.78 -11.20 23.07
N LEU A 333 -7.00 -10.92 22.00
CA LEU A 333 -6.76 -11.89 20.93
C LEU A 333 -5.96 -13.09 21.41
N ASN A 334 -4.90 -12.83 22.16
CA ASN A 334 -4.04 -13.85 22.72
C ASN A 334 -3.41 -13.33 24.03
N LYS A 335 -3.77 -13.94 25.16
CA LYS A 335 -3.26 -13.53 26.48
C LYS A 335 -1.74 -13.72 26.62
N ASP A 336 -1.16 -14.62 25.83
CA ASP A 336 0.27 -14.91 25.80
C ASP A 336 0.99 -14.20 24.65
N MET A 337 0.37 -13.17 24.05
CA MET A 337 0.98 -12.39 22.97
C MET A 337 2.33 -11.82 23.40
N LYS A 338 3.34 -11.98 22.54
CA LYS A 338 4.63 -11.29 22.69
C LYS A 338 4.57 -9.96 21.96
N VAL A 339 4.57 -8.87 22.71
CA VAL A 339 4.46 -7.51 22.19
C VAL A 339 5.81 -6.80 22.29
N TYR A 340 6.31 -6.28 21.17
CA TYR A 340 7.57 -5.55 21.08
C TYR A 340 7.32 -4.14 20.58
N LEU A 341 7.65 -3.14 21.39
CA LEU A 341 7.62 -1.73 21.05
C LEU A 341 9.01 -1.34 20.56
N VAL A 342 9.15 -0.97 19.29
CA VAL A 342 10.45 -0.79 18.65
C VAL A 342 10.67 0.68 18.29
N LEU A 343 11.81 1.24 18.68
CA LEU A 343 12.28 2.54 18.19
C LEU A 343 13.43 2.31 17.21
N ILE A 344 13.17 2.58 15.93
CA ILE A 344 14.13 2.33 14.83
C ILE A 344 15.10 3.52 14.72
N PRO A 345 16.42 3.28 14.59
CA PRO A 345 17.39 4.36 14.47
C PRO A 345 17.24 5.09 13.15
N GLN A 346 17.45 6.39 13.21
CA GLN A 346 17.57 7.29 12.08
C GLN A 346 19.05 7.46 11.74
N TYR A 347 19.34 8.08 10.60
CA TYR A 347 20.73 8.34 10.23
C TYR A 347 21.39 9.22 11.30
N ILE A 348 22.63 8.91 11.67
CA ILE A 348 23.31 9.47 12.85
C ILE A 348 23.25 11.00 12.95
N GLU A 349 23.40 11.69 11.82
CA GLU A 349 23.34 13.16 11.78
C GLU A 349 21.97 13.70 12.20
N ARG A 350 20.89 12.95 11.92
CA ARG A 350 19.56 13.30 12.40
C ARG A 350 19.42 13.04 13.88
N GLU A 351 19.92 11.92 14.39
CA GLU A 351 19.90 11.60 15.82
C GLU A 351 20.60 12.69 16.64
N ILE A 352 21.76 13.17 16.16
CA ILE A 352 22.47 14.30 16.77
C ILE A 352 21.60 15.58 16.75
N LYS A 353 20.90 15.85 15.65
CA LYS A 353 20.08 17.06 15.52
C LYS A 353 18.85 17.07 16.42
N VAL A 354 18.24 15.92 16.69
CA VAL A 354 17.04 15.81 17.55
C VAL A 354 17.37 15.50 19.00
N GLN A 355 18.65 15.32 19.34
CA GLN A 355 19.10 14.95 20.68
C GLN A 355 18.56 15.90 21.76
N LYS A 356 18.47 17.20 21.46
CA LYS A 356 17.94 18.19 22.39
C LYS A 356 16.47 17.91 22.74
N GLU A 357 15.63 17.67 21.73
CA GLU A 357 14.22 17.34 21.93
C GLU A 357 14.08 15.97 22.60
N ASP A 358 14.91 15.00 22.22
CA ASP A 358 14.90 13.65 22.80
C ASP A 358 15.26 13.66 24.30
N LEU A 359 16.14 14.54 24.76
CA LEU A 359 16.41 14.74 26.20
C LEU A 359 15.14 15.13 26.99
N GLU A 360 14.21 15.84 26.35
CA GLU A 360 12.93 16.22 26.97
C GLU A 360 11.89 15.10 26.85
N TRP A 361 11.80 14.47 25.67
CA TRP A 361 10.74 13.51 25.38
C TRP A 361 11.02 12.09 25.89
N LYS A 362 12.28 11.64 25.91
CA LYS A 362 12.65 10.28 26.34
C LYS A 362 12.14 9.97 27.75
N PRO A 363 12.34 10.80 28.79
CA PRO A 363 11.80 10.51 30.12
C PRO A 363 10.27 10.43 30.16
N LYS A 364 9.56 11.32 29.44
CA LYS A 364 8.08 11.34 29.39
C LYS A 364 7.54 10.07 28.70
N PHE A 365 8.18 9.66 27.61
CA PHE A 365 7.83 8.44 26.88
C PHE A 365 7.92 7.20 27.77
N TYR A 366 9.05 7.04 28.47
CA TYR A 366 9.24 5.89 29.37
C TYR A 366 8.34 5.97 30.61
N ASP A 367 8.04 7.16 31.15
CA ASP A 367 7.07 7.33 32.24
C ASP A 367 5.66 6.87 31.82
N ILE A 368 5.21 7.26 30.62
CA ILE A 368 3.92 6.81 30.07
C ILE A 368 3.90 5.28 29.95
N LEU A 369 4.93 4.68 29.34
CA LEU A 369 4.98 3.23 29.14
C LEU A 369 5.07 2.44 30.46
N SER A 370 5.73 2.99 31.49
CA SER A 370 5.87 2.33 32.79
C SER A 370 4.51 2.01 33.42
N LYS A 371 3.51 2.88 33.23
CA LYS A 371 2.14 2.74 33.75
C LYS A 371 1.40 1.54 33.16
N PHE A 372 1.78 1.12 31.96
CA PHE A 372 1.16 -0.02 31.27
C PHE A 372 1.79 -1.36 31.65
N ARG A 373 3.02 -1.36 32.17
CA ARG A 373 3.75 -2.60 32.53
C ARG A 373 3.12 -3.35 33.70
N GLU A 374 2.31 -2.68 34.51
CA GLU A 374 1.55 -3.33 35.59
C GLU A 374 0.44 -4.24 35.05
N LYS A 375 -0.17 -3.88 33.90
CA LYS A 375 -1.30 -4.60 33.30
C LYS A 375 -0.91 -5.50 32.13
N TYR A 376 0.10 -5.11 31.35
CA TYR A 376 0.42 -5.75 30.08
C TYR A 376 1.91 -6.13 29.98
N LYS A 377 2.18 -7.30 29.39
CA LYS A 377 3.55 -7.80 29.20
C LYS A 377 4.07 -7.43 27.81
N PHE A 378 4.90 -6.39 27.72
CA PHE A 378 5.56 -6.00 26.48
C PHE A 378 7.03 -5.62 26.72
N GLU A 379 7.82 -5.71 25.66
CA GLU A 379 9.23 -5.33 25.66
C GLU A 379 9.42 -4.02 24.89
N ILE A 380 10.34 -3.18 25.34
CA ILE A 380 10.73 -1.96 24.63
C ILE A 380 12.13 -2.21 24.07
N LEU A 381 12.26 -2.18 22.75
CA LEU A 381 13.51 -2.33 22.03
C LEU A 381 13.89 -0.97 21.44
N ASP A 382 14.73 -0.24 22.18
CA ASP A 382 15.18 1.11 21.84
C ASP A 382 16.54 1.04 21.14
N PHE A 383 16.53 1.21 19.82
CA PHE A 383 17.73 1.16 18.98
C PHE A 383 18.24 2.54 18.57
N LYS A 384 17.70 3.63 19.13
CA LYS A 384 18.06 5.01 18.75
C LYS A 384 19.56 5.31 18.87
N ASP A 385 20.21 4.66 19.83
CA ASP A 385 21.65 4.79 20.11
C ASP A 385 22.50 3.66 19.46
N CYS A 386 21.93 2.88 18.52
CA CYS A 386 22.63 1.79 17.85
C CYS A 386 23.51 2.29 16.69
N GLU A 387 24.75 2.68 17.00
CA GLU A 387 25.71 3.24 16.03
C GLU A 387 26.04 2.28 14.86
N ASP A 388 26.05 0.96 15.10
CA ASP A 388 26.28 -0.05 14.06
C ASP A 388 25.26 0.04 12.90
N ILE A 389 24.07 0.56 13.20
CA ILE A 389 23.05 0.87 12.20
C ILE A 389 23.10 2.34 11.82
N SER A 390 22.95 3.26 12.78
CA SER A 390 22.72 4.69 12.51
C SER A 390 23.90 5.39 11.81
N ALA A 391 25.14 4.98 12.09
CA ALA A 391 26.33 5.57 11.50
C ALA A 391 26.64 5.03 10.10
N ASN A 392 26.01 3.92 9.69
CA ASN A 392 26.26 3.33 8.39
C ASN A 392 25.38 3.97 7.31
N ARG A 393 25.94 4.94 6.59
CA ARG A 393 25.29 5.65 5.48
C ARG A 393 24.66 4.70 4.44
N GLU A 394 25.27 3.55 4.15
CA GLU A 394 24.75 2.61 3.14
C GLU A 394 23.40 1.98 3.51
N TYR A 395 22.96 2.15 4.75
CA TYR A 395 21.68 1.63 5.24
C TYR A 395 20.51 2.60 5.10
N TYR A 396 20.74 3.83 4.63
CA TYR A 396 19.73 4.89 4.62
C TYR A 396 19.49 5.43 3.21
N TYR A 397 18.21 5.54 2.81
CA TYR A 397 17.86 6.21 1.55
C TYR A 397 17.61 7.71 1.75
N ASP A 398 17.18 8.10 2.96
CA ASP A 398 17.06 9.47 3.44
C ASP A 398 17.46 9.54 4.93
N PHE A 399 17.38 10.72 5.56
CA PHE A 399 17.83 10.91 6.95
C PHE A 399 16.98 10.19 8.00
N GLY A 400 15.77 9.75 7.67
CA GLY A 400 14.81 9.17 8.60
C GLY A 400 14.60 7.68 8.41
N HIS A 401 14.85 7.16 7.21
CA HIS A 401 14.36 5.85 6.82
C HIS A 401 15.48 4.97 6.28
N LEU A 402 15.48 3.72 6.76
CA LEU A 402 16.34 2.68 6.24
C LEU A 402 15.97 2.36 4.79
N ASN A 403 16.99 2.13 3.97
CA ASN A 403 16.85 1.58 2.62
C ASN A 403 16.67 0.05 2.68
N TYR A 404 16.61 -0.61 1.52
CA TYR A 404 16.42 -2.07 1.46
C TYR A 404 17.54 -2.83 2.19
N LYS A 405 18.80 -2.42 2.01
CA LYS A 405 19.97 -3.02 2.68
C LYS A 405 19.88 -2.82 4.19
N GLY A 406 19.62 -1.59 4.64
CA GLY A 406 19.42 -1.26 6.05
C GLY A 406 18.28 -2.04 6.68
N SER A 407 17.15 -2.18 5.97
CA SER A 407 15.98 -2.93 6.44
C SER A 407 16.29 -4.41 6.69
N MET A 408 17.12 -5.02 5.84
CA MET A 408 17.56 -6.41 5.99
C MET A 408 18.42 -6.56 7.25
N VAL A 409 19.47 -5.74 7.36
CA VAL A 409 20.42 -5.80 8.49
C VAL A 409 19.70 -5.50 9.82
N PHE A 410 18.87 -4.45 9.84
CA PHE A 410 18.09 -4.11 11.04
C PHE A 410 17.09 -5.20 11.41
N THR A 411 16.43 -5.83 10.43
CA THR A 411 15.49 -6.92 10.72
C THR A 411 16.21 -8.14 11.28
N GLU A 412 17.40 -8.48 10.78
CA GLU A 412 18.22 -9.56 11.34
C GLU A 412 18.65 -9.27 12.78
N LEU A 413 19.04 -8.02 13.08
CA LEU A 413 19.30 -7.58 14.45
C LEU A 413 18.05 -7.74 15.32
N LEU A 414 16.91 -7.19 14.89
CA LEU A 414 15.63 -7.29 15.60
C LEU A 414 15.23 -8.75 15.85
N ASN A 415 15.48 -9.65 14.89
CA ASN A 415 15.16 -11.07 14.99
C ASN A 415 15.86 -11.72 16.20
N SER A 416 17.08 -11.29 16.55
CA SER A 416 17.83 -11.80 17.72
C SER A 416 17.25 -11.38 19.09
N TYR A 417 16.34 -10.41 19.12
CA TYR A 417 15.62 -10.02 20.33
C TYR A 417 14.23 -10.67 20.41
N ILE A 418 13.66 -11.08 19.27
CA ILE A 418 12.33 -11.71 19.22
C ILE A 418 12.41 -13.23 19.49
N TYR A 419 13.52 -13.88 19.11
CA TYR A 419 13.74 -15.33 19.20
C TYR A 419 15.07 -15.64 19.88
#